data_AF-A0A7S1MIX3-F1
#
_entry.id   AF-A0A7S1MIX3-F1
#
_cell.length_a   1.000
_cell.length_b   1.000
_cell.length_c   1.000
_cell.angle_alpha   90.00
_cell.angle_beta   90.00
_cell.angle_gamma   90.00
#
_symmetry.space_group_name_H-M   'P 1'
#
loop_
_entity.id
_entity.type
_entity.pdbx_description
1 polymer ?
#
loop_
_entity_poly.entity_id
_entity_poly.type
_entity_poly.pdbx_seq_one_letter_code
_entity_poly.pdbx_strand_id
1 'polypeptide(L)'
;MRCTTLALAATLATWCAMGAHHRPACRFAPDYTSEQIWSDEAVAKAFLDAHAAWEYDFVNGLGVDPLTQLTYDGHRLDFETGEPLGLPHLFSAPSKESVHVGLLARYLADQAAPEAAPRGNRSQAVFASVSAALATLGTKADSIERFNAEFPGFGGFLPWFAFRNETVDGANVTRVSPISPGWDNRVPALDNGEMFWSAFAVAHVLAEHHPTATTPSGRPLAAAWTTIWQRMVNNSVTVFYAGNGSVRCVTRLSNQSAPVAANTYASDGGCTLDDPYEGELFVDMMTLLVPDALLPAADKALIWERKRGMLQAANLTVADRGAIRNITVQRGFWFSAHEQWKYMLMPYRQSAVNWRVFRNGEAARTWYASVGGRVAGGAAASHAEQPSPGMWASVTSPVTSNADNFDYFSACGIAPVAFQPVQHDDVVTPYSSFPLLLLDDQRAGAAWLHRMILARKGQNRFGTTESLNVTGRGVGSLTTWDSKGTTLLASVGGISDLTARYLGGAAVARFLAQIDEAWTRVFPEAVLPGADLSPQPPAAFVPEYLADYTTCDRASN
;
A
#
# COMPACT_ATOMS: atom_id res chain seq x y z
N MET A 1 -16.31 59.96 -13.33
CA MET A 1 -15.21 59.59 -14.25
C MET A 1 -14.44 58.44 -13.64
N ARG A 2 -14.10 57.47 -14.48
CA ARG A 2 -13.47 56.18 -14.19
C ARG A 2 -12.12 56.33 -13.47
N CYS A 3 -11.80 55.43 -12.54
CA CYS A 3 -10.76 54.43 -12.79
C CYS A 3 -10.84 53.29 -11.76
N THR A 4 -11.05 52.09 -12.30
CA THR A 4 -10.96 50.77 -11.68
C THR A 4 -9.50 50.35 -11.57
N THR A 5 -9.12 49.73 -10.45
CA THR A 5 -8.01 48.77 -10.40
C THR A 5 -8.34 47.68 -9.37
N LEU A 6 -8.65 46.50 -9.91
CA LEU A 6 -8.52 45.21 -9.22
C LEU A 6 -7.04 44.98 -8.90
N ALA A 7 -6.77 44.42 -7.72
CA ALA A 7 -5.58 43.59 -7.50
C ALA A 7 -6.00 42.37 -6.67
N LEU A 8 -6.05 41.22 -7.34
CA LEU A 8 -6.04 39.90 -6.74
C LEU A 8 -4.79 39.76 -5.87
N ALA A 9 -4.95 39.49 -4.58
CA ALA A 9 -3.94 38.84 -3.77
C ALA A 9 -4.45 37.45 -3.44
N ALA A 10 -4.02 36.47 -4.25
CA ALA A 10 -4.23 35.06 -3.98
C ALA A 10 -3.46 34.67 -2.71
N THR A 11 -4.13 33.87 -1.90
CA THR A 11 -3.70 33.21 -0.68
C THR A 11 -2.40 32.43 -0.85
N LEU A 12 -1.29 33.04 -0.46
CA LEU A 12 0.01 32.40 -0.19
C LEU A 12 0.52 32.94 1.16
N ALA A 13 -0.18 32.61 2.25
CA ALA A 13 0.34 32.81 3.61
C ALA A 13 -0.56 32.17 4.67
N THR A 14 -0.34 30.89 5.01
CA THR A 14 -0.23 30.43 6.42
C THR A 14 0.33 28.99 6.46
N TRP A 15 1.58 28.83 6.06
CA TRP A 15 2.44 27.73 6.50
C TRP A 15 3.45 28.32 7.47
N CYS A 16 3.00 28.72 8.66
CA CYS A 16 3.90 29.16 9.71
C CYS A 16 3.24 28.91 11.06
N ALA A 17 3.95 28.15 11.90
CA ALA A 17 3.65 27.84 13.30
C ALA A 17 2.51 26.83 13.57
N MET A 18 2.77 25.55 13.27
CA MET A 18 2.39 24.45 14.16
C MET A 18 3.68 23.77 14.63
N GLY A 19 3.73 23.39 15.91
CA GLY A 19 4.95 23.11 16.67
C GLY A 19 6.07 22.48 15.85
N ALA A 20 7.24 23.13 15.85
CA ALA A 20 8.45 22.61 15.25
C ALA A 20 8.85 21.33 16.01
N HIS A 21 8.19 20.21 15.68
CA HIS A 21 8.80 18.91 15.87
C HIS A 21 10.15 19.00 15.18
N HIS A 22 11.21 18.87 15.97
CA HIS A 22 12.57 18.87 15.48
C HIS A 22 12.68 17.70 14.50
N ARG A 23 12.50 17.98 13.20
CA ARG A 23 12.76 17.00 12.15
C ARG A 23 14.28 16.80 12.13
N PRO A 24 14.77 15.55 12.13
CA PRO A 24 16.19 15.30 11.95
C PRO A 24 16.62 15.81 10.57
N ALA A 25 17.92 15.87 10.31
CA ALA A 25 18.47 16.14 8.98
C ALA A 25 17.77 15.32 7.88
N CYS A 26 17.61 15.86 6.66
CA CYS A 26 16.97 15.13 5.55
C CYS A 26 17.64 13.78 5.32
N ARG A 27 18.98 13.81 5.27
CA ARG A 27 19.83 12.63 5.16
C ARG A 27 20.10 11.99 6.53
N PHE A 28 19.04 11.59 7.25
CA PHE A 28 19.15 11.04 8.61
C PHE A 28 19.62 9.57 8.68
N ALA A 29 19.48 8.76 7.62
CA ALA A 29 19.78 7.33 7.73
C ALA A 29 21.22 7.05 8.20
N PRO A 30 22.25 7.78 7.71
CA PRO A 30 23.62 7.66 8.22
C PRO A 30 23.85 7.96 9.71
N ASP A 31 22.86 8.48 10.45
CA ASP A 31 22.94 8.69 11.91
C ASP A 31 22.67 7.39 12.70
N TYR A 32 22.28 6.34 11.98
CA TYR A 32 21.99 5.01 12.50
C TYR A 32 22.91 3.97 11.83
N THR A 33 22.99 2.79 12.44
CA THR A 33 23.53 1.60 11.78
C THR A 33 22.47 0.50 11.76
N SER A 34 22.47 -0.34 10.72
CA SER A 34 21.54 -1.49 10.66
C SER A 34 21.74 -2.43 11.84
N GLU A 35 22.96 -2.53 12.39
CA GLU A 35 23.25 -3.35 13.58
C GLU A 35 22.58 -2.78 14.83
N GLN A 36 22.71 -1.48 15.09
CA GLN A 36 22.05 -0.84 16.22
C GLN A 36 20.53 -0.97 16.13
N ILE A 37 19.95 -0.70 14.95
CA ILE A 37 18.51 -0.88 14.70
C ILE A 37 18.09 -2.33 14.93
N TRP A 38 18.90 -3.30 14.50
CA TRP A 38 18.61 -4.73 14.67
C TRP A 38 18.67 -5.16 16.14
N SER A 39 19.61 -4.62 16.91
CA SER A 39 19.86 -5.03 18.29
C SER A 39 18.97 -4.31 19.32
N ASP A 40 18.54 -3.08 19.03
CA ASP A 40 17.92 -2.18 20.02
C ASP A 40 16.56 -1.66 19.52
N GLU A 41 15.50 -2.00 20.26
CA GLU A 41 14.13 -1.61 19.95
C GLU A 41 13.92 -0.09 20.03
N ALA A 42 14.57 0.59 20.98
CA ALA A 42 14.46 2.04 21.11
C ALA A 42 15.10 2.75 19.91
N VAL A 43 16.23 2.23 19.41
CA VAL A 43 16.88 2.74 18.20
C VAL A 43 16.02 2.48 16.96
N ALA A 44 15.46 1.28 16.80
CA ALA A 44 14.54 0.99 15.71
C ALA A 44 13.31 1.89 15.73
N LYS A 45 12.76 2.15 16.92
CA LYS A 45 11.64 3.08 17.09
C LYS A 45 12.03 4.49 16.67
N ALA A 46 13.15 5.02 17.15
CA ALA A 46 13.64 6.36 16.81
C ALA A 46 13.88 6.51 15.29
N PHE A 47 14.46 5.49 14.65
CA PHE A 47 14.65 5.44 13.20
C PHE A 47 13.31 5.49 12.45
N LEU A 48 12.32 4.69 12.85
CA LEU A 48 11.01 4.67 12.21
C LEU A 48 10.22 5.97 12.42
N ASP A 49 10.40 6.63 13.56
CA ASP A 49 9.78 7.93 13.83
C ASP A 49 10.42 9.04 12.97
N ALA A 50 11.75 8.99 12.79
CA ALA A 50 12.47 9.86 11.85
C ALA A 50 12.02 9.64 10.40
N HIS A 51 11.87 8.37 9.99
CA HIS A 51 11.33 8.00 8.69
C HIS A 51 9.92 8.58 8.50
N ALA A 52 9.00 8.35 9.44
CA ALA A 52 7.64 8.86 9.35
C ALA A 52 7.57 10.40 9.24
N ALA A 53 8.43 11.12 9.96
CA ALA A 53 8.49 12.57 9.91
C ALA A 53 8.91 13.13 8.54
N TRP A 54 9.77 12.42 7.81
CA TRP A 54 10.24 12.83 6.48
C TRP A 54 9.27 12.45 5.35
N GLU A 55 8.38 11.50 5.59
CA GLU A 55 7.32 11.15 4.65
C GLU A 55 6.14 12.15 4.67
N TYR A 56 6.08 13.05 5.66
CA TYR A 56 4.98 13.99 5.86
C TYR A 56 4.69 14.84 4.61
N ASP A 57 5.72 15.41 3.96
CA ASP A 57 5.52 16.36 2.86
C ASP A 57 5.02 15.66 1.59
N PHE A 58 5.31 14.35 1.44
CA PHE A 58 4.68 13.52 0.43
C PHE A 58 3.19 13.30 0.77
N VAL A 59 2.89 12.80 1.98
CA VAL A 59 1.54 12.40 2.38
C VAL A 59 0.52 13.55 2.33
N ASN A 60 0.93 14.75 2.78
CA ASN A 60 0.03 15.90 2.91
C ASN A 60 0.12 16.90 1.76
N GLY A 61 1.02 16.68 0.81
CA GLY A 61 1.33 17.62 -0.26
C GLY A 61 1.55 16.91 -1.57
N LEU A 62 2.80 16.49 -1.82
CA LEU A 62 3.23 16.04 -3.15
C LEU A 62 2.44 14.84 -3.69
N GLY A 63 1.99 13.94 -2.81
CA GLY A 63 1.25 12.74 -3.15
C GLY A 63 -0.26 12.95 -3.35
N VAL A 64 -0.79 14.16 -3.17
CA VAL A 64 -2.24 14.43 -3.29
C VAL A 64 -2.55 15.63 -4.18
N ASP A 65 -3.68 15.55 -4.87
CA ASP A 65 -4.25 16.70 -5.57
C ASP A 65 -4.80 17.70 -4.54
N PRO A 66 -4.40 18.98 -4.58
CA PRO A 66 -4.75 19.94 -3.54
C PRO A 66 -6.25 20.27 -3.51
N LEU A 67 -6.99 20.11 -4.61
CA LEU A 67 -8.40 20.49 -4.73
C LEU A 67 -9.38 19.36 -4.39
N THR A 68 -9.04 18.13 -4.77
CA THR A 68 -9.86 16.93 -4.51
C THR A 68 -9.40 16.15 -3.30
N GLN A 69 -8.14 16.38 -2.87
CA GLN A 69 -7.44 15.62 -1.84
C GLN A 69 -7.29 14.13 -2.17
N LEU A 70 -7.64 13.69 -3.38
CA LEU A 70 -7.35 12.34 -3.87
C LEU A 70 -5.84 12.22 -4.15
N THR A 71 -5.32 11.02 -3.97
CA THR A 71 -3.92 10.69 -4.23
C THR A 71 -3.61 10.82 -5.71
N TYR A 72 -2.48 11.42 -6.04
CA TYR A 72 -1.77 11.07 -7.27
C TYR A 72 -1.14 9.68 -7.08
N ASP A 73 -0.81 8.98 -8.16
CA ASP A 73 0.04 7.79 -8.08
C ASP A 73 1.40 8.14 -7.47
N GLY A 74 2.01 9.23 -7.97
CA GLY A 74 3.29 9.72 -7.54
C GLY A 74 3.76 11.00 -8.26
N HIS A 75 5.01 11.40 -8.02
CA HIS A 75 5.64 12.54 -8.68
C HIS A 75 7.12 12.26 -8.95
N ARG A 76 7.54 12.40 -10.21
CA ARG A 76 8.95 12.33 -10.61
C ARG A 76 9.77 13.39 -9.88
N LEU A 77 10.97 13.01 -9.47
CA LEU A 77 11.96 13.92 -8.90
C LEU A 77 13.08 14.18 -9.90
N ASP A 78 13.60 15.40 -9.88
CA ASP A 78 14.79 15.79 -10.62
C ASP A 78 15.99 14.99 -10.12
N PHE A 79 16.70 14.35 -11.04
CA PHE A 79 17.73 13.38 -10.72
C PHE A 79 18.89 13.96 -9.90
N GLU A 80 19.21 15.24 -10.08
CA GLU A 80 20.30 15.89 -9.36
C GLU A 80 19.83 16.48 -8.03
N THR A 81 18.73 17.23 -8.09
CA THR A 81 18.26 18.02 -6.95
C THR A 81 17.30 17.26 -6.06
N GLY A 82 16.54 16.28 -6.54
CA GLY A 82 15.49 15.61 -5.76
C GLY A 82 14.24 16.46 -5.56
N GLU A 83 14.13 17.62 -6.23
CA GLU A 83 12.92 18.43 -6.27
C GLU A 83 11.90 17.85 -7.26
N PRO A 84 10.60 18.20 -7.17
CA PRO A 84 9.60 17.76 -8.12
C PRO A 84 9.95 18.19 -9.55
N LEU A 85 9.98 17.23 -10.49
CA LEU A 85 10.28 17.47 -11.90
C LEU A 85 9.01 17.33 -12.74
N GLY A 86 8.56 18.44 -13.32
CA GLY A 86 7.36 18.48 -14.15
C GLY A 86 6.07 18.29 -13.36
N LEU A 87 5.04 17.79 -14.03
CA LEU A 87 3.75 17.49 -13.41
C LEU A 87 3.82 16.17 -12.63
N PRO A 88 3.00 16.00 -11.57
CA PRO A 88 2.83 14.69 -10.95
C PRO A 88 2.25 13.70 -11.96
N HIS A 89 2.23 12.42 -11.59
CA HIS A 89 1.42 11.44 -12.29
C HIS A 89 -0.05 11.86 -12.12
N LEU A 90 -0.62 12.48 -13.17
CA LEU A 90 -2.00 12.96 -13.20
C LEU A 90 -3.03 11.82 -13.31
N PHE A 91 -2.73 10.71 -12.65
CA PHE A 91 -3.59 9.55 -12.49
C PHE A 91 -3.35 8.90 -11.14
N SER A 92 -4.30 8.08 -10.68
CA SER A 92 -4.17 7.22 -9.52
C SER A 92 -5.20 6.09 -9.60
N ALA A 93 -5.29 5.28 -8.56
CA ALA A 93 -6.15 4.11 -8.46
C ALA A 93 -6.64 3.93 -7.00
N PRO A 94 -7.72 3.16 -6.79
CA PRO A 94 -8.22 2.90 -5.44
C PRO A 94 -7.19 2.25 -4.51
N SER A 95 -6.18 1.56 -5.05
CA SER A 95 -5.05 1.00 -4.28
C SER A 95 -4.30 2.08 -3.50
N LYS A 96 -3.93 3.20 -4.15
CA LYS A 96 -3.27 4.33 -3.49
C LYS A 96 -4.19 5.04 -2.48
N GLU A 97 -5.47 5.19 -2.82
CA GLU A 97 -6.48 5.71 -1.89
C GLU A 97 -6.59 4.86 -0.63
N SER A 98 -6.51 3.53 -0.76
CA SER A 98 -6.61 2.62 0.39
C SER A 98 -5.53 2.90 1.43
N VAL A 99 -4.31 3.21 1.00
CA VAL A 99 -3.18 3.51 1.90
C VAL A 99 -3.41 4.83 2.61
N HIS A 100 -3.73 5.89 1.86
CA HIS A 100 -3.91 7.21 2.45
C HIS A 100 -5.12 7.24 3.40
N VAL A 101 -6.26 6.67 2.99
CA VAL A 101 -7.45 6.57 3.84
C VAL A 101 -7.19 5.70 5.07
N GLY A 102 -6.43 4.60 4.92
CA GLY A 102 -6.02 3.76 6.04
C GLY A 102 -5.12 4.50 7.04
N LEU A 103 -4.17 5.29 6.56
CA LEU A 103 -3.33 6.16 7.39
C LEU A 103 -4.14 7.21 8.14
N LEU A 104 -5.11 7.86 7.47
CA LEU A 104 -6.03 8.81 8.10
C LEU A 104 -6.89 8.14 9.18
N ALA A 105 -7.42 6.95 8.91
CA ALA A 105 -8.19 6.18 9.88
C ALA A 105 -7.35 5.82 11.12
N ARG A 106 -6.13 5.32 10.91
CA ARG A 106 -5.19 5.02 11.98
C ARG A 106 -4.85 6.26 12.79
N TYR A 107 -4.50 7.36 12.14
CA TYR A 107 -4.16 8.62 12.82
C TYR A 107 -5.31 9.10 13.71
N LEU A 108 -6.54 9.16 13.19
CA LEU A 108 -7.69 9.60 13.98
C LEU A 108 -7.99 8.67 15.17
N ALA A 109 -7.87 7.35 14.98
CA ALA A 109 -8.02 6.38 16.06
C ALA A 109 -6.93 6.54 17.14
N ASP A 110 -5.67 6.68 16.73
CA ASP A 110 -4.55 6.89 17.66
C ASP A 110 -4.63 8.24 18.38
N GLN A 111 -5.20 9.29 17.76
CA GLN A 111 -5.46 10.56 18.43
C GLN A 111 -6.58 10.46 19.47
N ALA A 112 -7.58 9.63 19.23
CA ALA A 112 -8.69 9.43 20.15
C ALA A 112 -8.33 8.54 21.35
N ALA A 113 -7.42 7.58 21.16
CA ALA A 113 -6.93 6.67 22.21
C ALA A 113 -5.42 6.39 22.07
N PRO A 114 -4.53 7.34 22.41
CA PRO A 114 -3.08 7.21 22.22
C PRO A 114 -2.47 5.99 22.93
N GLU A 115 -3.02 5.61 24.08
CA GLU A 115 -2.61 4.43 24.85
C GLU A 115 -2.95 3.10 24.18
N ALA A 116 -3.91 3.09 23.26
CA ALA A 116 -4.32 1.93 22.48
C ALA A 116 -3.61 1.85 21.11
N ALA A 117 -2.79 2.85 20.76
CA ALA A 117 -2.07 2.88 19.49
C ALA A 117 -1.04 1.75 19.42
N PRO A 118 -1.13 0.82 18.44
CA PRO A 118 -0.35 -0.41 18.43
C PRO A 118 1.16 -0.18 18.33
N ARG A 119 1.57 0.99 17.80
CA ARG A 119 2.98 1.39 17.61
C ARG A 119 3.29 2.76 18.24
N GLY A 120 2.51 3.13 19.25
CA GLY A 120 2.57 4.45 19.89
C GLY A 120 2.21 5.58 18.92
N ASN A 121 2.71 6.79 19.20
CA ASN A 121 2.33 8.02 18.51
C ASN A 121 2.96 8.22 17.12
N ARG A 122 3.45 7.18 16.44
CA ARG A 122 4.16 7.33 15.15
C ARG A 122 3.30 7.96 14.06
N SER A 123 1.99 7.67 14.05
CA SER A 123 1.04 8.27 13.11
C SER A 123 0.95 9.80 13.24
N GLN A 124 1.33 10.39 14.39
CA GLN A 124 1.38 11.85 14.58
C GLN A 124 2.47 12.54 13.78
N ALA A 125 3.54 11.82 13.44
CA ALA A 125 4.60 12.37 12.60
C ALA A 125 4.16 12.54 11.13
N VAL A 126 3.06 11.86 10.74
CA VAL A 126 2.59 11.79 9.36
C VAL A 126 1.53 12.85 9.05
N PHE A 127 0.75 13.33 10.02
CA PHE A 127 -0.32 14.32 9.79
C PHE A 127 -0.22 15.52 10.74
N ALA A 128 -0.58 16.70 10.23
CA ALA A 128 -0.42 17.96 10.96
C ALA A 128 -1.33 18.08 12.19
N SER A 129 -2.60 17.71 12.02
CA SER A 129 -3.65 17.86 13.04
C SER A 129 -4.90 17.06 12.69
N VAL A 130 -5.72 16.78 13.70
CA VAL A 130 -7.05 16.15 13.54
C VAL A 130 -7.93 16.96 12.59
N SER A 131 -7.94 18.29 12.69
CA SER A 131 -8.77 19.13 11.82
C SER A 131 -8.34 19.05 10.35
N ALA A 132 -7.03 19.02 10.07
CA ALA A 132 -6.52 18.82 8.73
C ALA A 132 -6.91 17.44 8.17
N ALA A 133 -6.74 16.38 8.96
CA ALA A 133 -7.14 15.02 8.57
C ALA A 133 -8.64 14.92 8.26
N LEU A 134 -9.50 15.52 9.09
CA LEU A 134 -10.95 15.57 8.85
C LEU A 134 -11.30 16.37 7.59
N ALA A 135 -10.61 17.49 7.32
CA ALA A 135 -10.80 18.29 6.11
C ALA A 135 -10.39 17.51 4.84
N THR A 136 -9.26 16.80 4.89
CA THR A 136 -8.81 15.89 3.81
C THR A 136 -9.86 14.82 3.54
N LEU A 137 -10.35 14.11 4.57
CA LEU A 137 -11.39 13.09 4.42
C LEU A 137 -12.71 13.66 3.88
N GLY A 138 -13.09 14.86 4.30
CA GLY A 138 -14.30 15.53 3.82
C GLY A 138 -14.22 15.86 2.32
N THR A 139 -13.10 16.44 1.89
CA THR A 139 -12.87 16.79 0.49
C THR A 139 -12.76 15.54 -0.40
N LYS A 140 -12.10 14.48 0.07
CA LYS A 140 -12.06 13.18 -0.61
C LYS A 140 -13.47 12.60 -0.79
N ALA A 141 -14.28 12.55 0.26
CA ALA A 141 -15.62 12.00 0.21
C ALA A 141 -16.53 12.75 -0.79
N ASP A 142 -16.44 14.08 -0.82
CA ASP A 142 -17.18 14.89 -1.80
C ASP A 142 -16.67 14.65 -3.24
N SER A 143 -15.36 14.45 -3.43
CA SER A 143 -14.78 14.14 -4.75
C SER A 143 -15.21 12.77 -5.28
N ILE A 144 -15.21 11.75 -4.42
CA ILE A 144 -15.67 10.39 -4.77
C ILE A 144 -17.16 10.38 -5.10
N GLU A 145 -17.98 11.10 -4.32
CA GLU A 145 -19.42 11.18 -4.58
C GLU A 145 -19.74 11.95 -5.86
N ARG A 146 -18.97 13.01 -6.18
CA ARG A 146 -19.07 13.67 -7.50
C ARG A 146 -18.72 12.72 -8.63
N PHE A 147 -17.63 11.95 -8.51
CA PHE A 147 -17.27 10.93 -9.49
C PHE A 147 -18.40 9.93 -9.69
N ASN A 148 -18.98 9.40 -8.61
CA ASN A 148 -20.07 8.43 -8.71
C ASN A 148 -21.35 9.03 -9.32
N ALA A 149 -21.63 10.32 -9.08
CA ALA A 149 -22.76 10.99 -9.71
C ALA A 149 -22.56 11.16 -11.23
N GLU A 150 -21.33 11.44 -11.68
CA GLU A 150 -20.99 11.60 -13.09
C GLU A 150 -20.87 10.25 -13.83
N PHE A 151 -20.36 9.23 -13.14
CA PHE A 151 -20.10 7.89 -13.69
C PHE A 151 -20.79 6.77 -12.88
N PRO A 152 -22.13 6.76 -12.80
CA PRO A 152 -22.87 5.83 -11.95
C PRO A 152 -22.74 4.36 -12.37
N GLY A 153 -22.25 4.08 -13.59
CA GLY A 153 -22.03 2.72 -14.10
C GLY A 153 -20.93 1.96 -13.36
N PHE A 154 -20.04 2.68 -12.67
CA PHE A 154 -19.07 2.05 -11.78
C PHE A 154 -19.66 1.61 -10.43
N GLY A 155 -20.91 1.95 -10.10
CA GLY A 155 -21.59 1.38 -8.93
C GLY A 155 -20.93 1.66 -7.58
N GLY A 156 -20.24 2.80 -7.44
CA GLY A 156 -19.50 3.16 -6.23
C GLY A 156 -18.04 2.71 -6.19
N PHE A 157 -17.59 1.95 -7.19
CA PHE A 157 -16.20 1.59 -7.37
C PHE A 157 -15.45 2.69 -8.16
N LEU A 158 -14.13 2.74 -8.03
CA LEU A 158 -13.28 3.62 -8.83
C LEU A 158 -12.48 2.80 -9.85
N PRO A 159 -12.39 3.22 -11.12
CA PRO A 159 -11.39 2.71 -12.03
C PRO A 159 -10.02 3.29 -11.67
N TRP A 160 -8.99 3.01 -12.47
CA TRP A 160 -7.88 3.97 -12.49
C TRP A 160 -8.40 5.28 -13.08
N PHE A 161 -8.12 6.38 -12.38
CA PHE A 161 -8.68 7.69 -12.68
C PHE A 161 -7.59 8.71 -12.97
N ALA A 162 -7.93 9.71 -13.78
CA ALA A 162 -7.10 10.84 -14.15
C ALA A 162 -7.65 12.15 -13.60
N PHE A 163 -6.75 13.09 -13.35
CA PHE A 163 -7.04 14.45 -12.91
C PHE A 163 -7.06 15.39 -14.11
N ARG A 164 -8.14 16.18 -14.23
CA ARG A 164 -8.29 17.21 -15.26
C ARG A 164 -8.56 18.54 -14.61
N ASN A 165 -7.60 19.46 -14.75
CA ASN A 165 -7.75 20.82 -14.25
C ASN A 165 -8.60 21.62 -15.24
N GLU A 166 -9.67 22.22 -14.74
CA GLU A 166 -10.62 23.02 -15.50
C GLU A 166 -10.87 24.35 -14.78
N THR A 167 -11.32 25.36 -15.51
CA THR A 167 -11.84 26.61 -14.93
C THR A 167 -13.35 26.64 -15.12
N VAL A 168 -14.10 26.60 -14.02
CA VAL A 168 -15.57 26.67 -14.01
C VAL A 168 -15.96 27.92 -13.24
N ASP A 169 -16.73 28.81 -13.89
CA ASP A 169 -17.19 30.08 -13.32
C ASP A 169 -16.07 30.94 -12.69
N GLY A 170 -14.87 30.90 -13.30
CA GLY A 170 -13.69 31.64 -12.83
C GLY A 170 -12.94 30.99 -11.67
N ALA A 171 -13.37 29.83 -11.18
CA ALA A 171 -12.67 29.05 -10.17
C ALA A 171 -11.95 27.84 -10.81
N ASN A 172 -10.74 27.56 -10.34
CA ASN A 172 -10.03 26.34 -10.73
C ASN A 172 -10.66 25.15 -10.00
N VAL A 173 -11.01 24.12 -10.75
CA VAL A 173 -11.53 22.85 -10.24
C VAL A 173 -10.73 21.72 -10.86
N THR A 174 -10.54 20.64 -10.09
CA THR A 174 -10.01 19.40 -10.62
C THR A 174 -11.16 18.41 -10.77
N ARG A 175 -11.44 17.99 -12.01
CA ARG A 175 -12.34 16.87 -12.29
C ARG A 175 -11.57 15.55 -12.26
N VAL A 176 -12.25 14.52 -11.76
CA VAL A 176 -11.75 13.16 -11.72
C VAL A 176 -12.57 12.35 -12.71
N SER A 177 -11.89 11.66 -13.63
CA SER A 177 -12.53 10.86 -14.67
C SER A 177 -11.73 9.58 -14.89
N PRO A 178 -12.30 8.50 -15.45
CA PRO A 178 -11.51 7.32 -15.79
C PRO A 178 -10.36 7.69 -16.74
N ILE A 179 -9.19 7.05 -16.61
CA ILE A 179 -8.10 7.24 -17.58
C ILE A 179 -8.61 6.82 -18.97
N SER A 180 -8.40 7.68 -19.97
CA SER A 180 -8.79 7.39 -21.35
C SER A 180 -7.61 7.63 -22.30
N PRO A 181 -7.32 6.70 -23.22
CA PRO A 181 -7.95 5.38 -23.35
C PRO A 181 -7.49 4.40 -22.26
N GLY A 182 -8.33 3.42 -21.94
CA GLY A 182 -7.88 2.19 -21.27
C GLY A 182 -8.54 1.91 -19.92
N TRP A 183 -9.12 2.90 -19.24
CA TRP A 183 -9.93 2.66 -18.05
C TRP A 183 -11.34 3.24 -18.16
N ASP A 184 -11.65 3.90 -19.28
CA ASP A 184 -13.02 4.13 -19.70
C ASP A 184 -13.76 2.79 -19.78
N ASN A 185 -14.92 2.73 -19.10
CA ASN A 185 -15.74 1.54 -19.00
C ASN A 185 -15.03 0.27 -18.46
N ARG A 186 -13.97 0.41 -17.63
CA ARG A 186 -13.26 -0.71 -17.02
C ARG A 186 -13.01 -0.45 -15.54
N VAL A 187 -13.21 -1.43 -14.67
CA VAL A 187 -13.02 -1.26 -13.23
C VAL A 187 -12.36 -2.49 -12.59
N PRO A 188 -11.28 -2.31 -11.79
CA PRO A 188 -10.58 -3.43 -11.16
C PRO A 188 -11.19 -3.77 -9.80
N ALA A 189 -11.36 -5.06 -9.51
CA ALA A 189 -11.83 -5.51 -8.20
C ALA A 189 -10.73 -5.45 -7.12
N LEU A 190 -9.47 -5.76 -7.49
CA LEU A 190 -8.34 -5.82 -6.55
C LEU A 190 -8.17 -4.49 -5.80
N ASP A 191 -7.89 -3.40 -6.54
CA ASP A 191 -7.67 -2.07 -5.96
C ASP A 191 -8.86 -1.61 -5.11
N ASN A 192 -10.09 -1.91 -5.56
CA ASN A 192 -11.31 -1.53 -4.83
C ASN A 192 -11.51 -2.38 -3.56
N GLY A 193 -11.00 -3.61 -3.52
CA GLY A 193 -11.00 -4.43 -2.31
C GLY A 193 -10.12 -3.81 -1.22
N GLU A 194 -8.98 -3.25 -1.61
CA GLU A 194 -8.10 -2.52 -0.69
C GLU A 194 -8.78 -1.24 -0.20
N MET A 195 -9.30 -0.42 -1.12
CA MET A 195 -10.00 0.83 -0.77
C MET A 195 -11.20 0.58 0.14
N PHE A 196 -11.95 -0.51 -0.10
CA PHE A 196 -13.13 -0.87 0.66
C PHE A 196 -12.83 -0.97 2.16
N TRP A 197 -11.79 -1.71 2.54
CA TRP A 197 -11.49 -1.95 3.96
C TRP A 197 -11.02 -0.68 4.67
N SER A 198 -10.29 0.20 3.99
CA SER A 198 -9.94 1.52 4.52
C SER A 198 -11.16 2.45 4.64
N ALA A 199 -12.07 2.44 3.66
CA ALA A 199 -13.31 3.20 3.70
C ALA A 199 -14.25 2.70 4.83
N PHE A 200 -14.31 1.39 5.05
CA PHE A 200 -15.02 0.76 6.16
C PHE A 200 -14.46 1.22 7.50
N ALA A 201 -13.14 1.07 7.70
CA ALA A 201 -12.50 1.44 8.95
C ALA A 201 -12.67 2.94 9.26
N VAL A 202 -12.42 3.83 8.28
CA VAL A 202 -12.53 5.27 8.51
C VAL A 202 -13.97 5.70 8.82
N ALA A 203 -14.98 5.11 8.17
CA ALA A 203 -16.38 5.43 8.45
C ALA A 203 -16.74 5.16 9.92
N HIS A 204 -16.25 4.04 10.47
CA HIS A 204 -16.48 3.65 11.85
C HIS A 204 -15.66 4.48 12.85
N VAL A 205 -14.39 4.76 12.57
CA VAL A 205 -13.57 5.68 13.38
C VAL A 205 -14.22 7.05 13.47
N LEU A 206 -14.72 7.58 12.35
CA LEU A 206 -15.43 8.86 12.30
C LEU A 206 -16.72 8.82 13.11
N ALA A 207 -17.52 7.76 12.99
CA ALA A 207 -18.76 7.63 13.74
C ALA A 207 -18.52 7.56 15.26
N GLU A 208 -17.45 6.86 15.68
CA GLU A 208 -17.13 6.68 17.10
C GLU A 208 -16.49 7.92 17.73
N HIS A 209 -15.54 8.56 17.04
CA HIS A 209 -14.68 9.58 17.64
C HIS A 209 -14.93 11.00 17.11
N HIS A 210 -15.58 11.13 15.95
CA HIS A 210 -15.82 12.43 15.30
C HIS A 210 -17.25 12.57 14.72
N PRO A 211 -18.32 12.29 15.49
CA PRO A 211 -19.68 12.19 14.97
C PRO A 211 -20.26 13.51 14.44
N THR A 212 -19.67 14.64 14.81
CA THR A 212 -20.09 15.99 14.38
C THR A 212 -19.30 16.53 13.20
N ALA A 213 -18.28 15.80 12.72
CA ALA A 213 -17.50 16.22 11.56
C ALA A 213 -18.36 16.22 10.29
N THR A 214 -18.12 17.18 9.41
CA THR A 214 -18.87 17.34 8.15
C THR A 214 -17.93 17.41 6.94
N THR A 215 -18.46 17.05 5.77
CA THR A 215 -17.82 17.32 4.48
C THR A 215 -17.92 18.82 4.15
N PRO A 216 -17.11 19.34 3.19
CA PRO A 216 -17.28 20.69 2.66
C PRO A 216 -18.71 20.98 2.17
N SER A 217 -19.38 19.97 1.59
CA SER A 217 -20.79 20.06 1.20
C SER A 217 -21.79 20.03 2.37
N GLY A 218 -21.34 20.04 3.62
CA GLY A 218 -22.18 20.05 4.83
C GLY A 218 -22.80 18.71 5.23
N ARG A 219 -22.40 17.59 4.61
CA ARG A 219 -22.91 16.26 4.97
C ARG A 219 -22.19 15.72 6.20
N PRO A 220 -22.84 14.95 7.10
CA PRO A 220 -22.12 14.25 8.17
C PRO A 220 -21.04 13.32 7.59
N LEU A 221 -19.79 13.52 8.02
CA LEU A 221 -18.62 12.90 7.39
C LEU A 221 -18.64 11.37 7.52
N ALA A 222 -18.99 10.86 8.69
CA ALA A 222 -19.16 9.42 8.93
C ALA A 222 -20.22 8.80 8.00
N ALA A 223 -21.33 9.50 7.77
CA ALA A 223 -22.39 9.03 6.88
C ALA A 223 -21.97 9.06 5.40
N ALA A 224 -21.16 10.05 5.00
CA ALA A 224 -20.61 10.11 3.65
C ALA A 224 -19.72 8.90 3.35
N TRP A 225 -18.77 8.58 4.25
CA TRP A 225 -17.92 7.39 4.10
C TRP A 225 -18.70 6.07 4.23
N THR A 226 -19.74 6.05 5.06
CA THR A 226 -20.68 4.91 5.14
C THR A 226 -21.37 4.65 3.81
N THR A 227 -21.84 5.72 3.15
CA THR A 227 -22.47 5.64 1.84
C THR A 227 -21.51 5.07 0.78
N ILE A 228 -20.24 5.50 0.81
CA ILE A 228 -19.22 5.05 -0.13
C ILE A 228 -19.03 3.53 -0.05
N TRP A 229 -18.71 2.98 1.14
CA TRP A 229 -18.44 1.55 1.25
C TRP A 229 -19.72 0.70 1.10
N GLN A 230 -20.88 1.18 1.54
CA GLN A 230 -22.14 0.44 1.36
C GLN A 230 -22.53 0.33 -0.11
N ARG A 231 -22.27 1.36 -0.92
CA ARG A 231 -22.52 1.31 -2.36
C ARG A 231 -21.68 0.22 -3.04
N MET A 232 -20.42 0.07 -2.64
CA MET A 232 -19.55 -1.02 -3.11
C MET A 232 -20.16 -2.40 -2.77
N VAL A 233 -20.55 -2.64 -1.52
CA VAL A 233 -21.19 -3.91 -1.12
C VAL A 233 -22.44 -4.20 -1.95
N ASN A 234 -23.34 -3.22 -2.06
CA ASN A 234 -24.64 -3.38 -2.72
C ASN A 234 -24.53 -3.68 -4.22
N ASN A 235 -23.49 -3.19 -4.89
CA ASN A 235 -23.30 -3.39 -6.34
C ASN A 235 -22.26 -4.47 -6.68
N SER A 236 -21.50 -4.98 -5.71
CA SER A 236 -20.39 -5.92 -5.92
C SER A 236 -20.79 -7.17 -6.71
N VAL A 237 -21.95 -7.77 -6.40
CA VAL A 237 -22.44 -8.97 -7.10
C VAL A 237 -22.71 -8.68 -8.56
N THR A 238 -23.51 -7.64 -8.85
CA THR A 238 -23.86 -7.25 -10.22
C THR A 238 -22.64 -6.92 -11.06
N VAL A 239 -21.67 -6.18 -10.48
CA VAL A 239 -20.49 -5.71 -11.22
C VAL A 239 -19.44 -6.81 -11.36
N PHE A 240 -19.16 -7.60 -10.33
CA PHE A 240 -17.96 -8.46 -10.29
C PHE A 240 -18.22 -9.95 -10.20
N TYR A 241 -19.40 -10.41 -9.74
CA TYR A 241 -19.68 -11.84 -9.73
C TYR A 241 -20.03 -12.33 -11.13
N ALA A 242 -19.24 -13.26 -11.66
CA ALA A 242 -19.46 -13.88 -12.96
C ALA A 242 -20.17 -15.25 -12.85
N GLY A 243 -20.60 -15.64 -11.65
CA GLY A 243 -21.21 -16.94 -11.38
C GLY A 243 -20.17 -18.04 -11.15
N ASN A 244 -20.61 -19.18 -10.61
CA ASN A 244 -19.78 -20.37 -10.40
C ASN A 244 -18.46 -20.09 -9.65
N GLY A 245 -18.54 -19.32 -8.55
CA GLY A 245 -17.39 -18.93 -7.74
C GLY A 245 -16.44 -17.93 -8.40
N SER A 246 -16.74 -17.45 -9.60
CA SER A 246 -15.88 -16.55 -10.36
C SER A 246 -16.07 -15.09 -9.95
N VAL A 247 -15.02 -14.44 -9.46
CA VAL A 247 -14.98 -12.99 -9.24
C VAL A 247 -14.05 -12.37 -10.27
N ARG A 248 -14.54 -11.42 -11.06
CA ARG A 248 -13.78 -10.76 -12.15
C ARG A 248 -12.61 -9.96 -11.57
N CYS A 249 -11.39 -10.10 -12.12
CA CYS A 249 -10.29 -9.18 -11.79
C CYS A 249 -10.60 -7.77 -12.26
N VAL A 250 -11.03 -7.66 -13.51
CA VAL A 250 -11.43 -6.41 -14.16
C VAL A 250 -12.77 -6.65 -14.85
N THR A 251 -13.70 -5.73 -14.61
CA THR A 251 -15.02 -5.74 -15.24
C THR A 251 -15.08 -4.70 -16.34
N ARG A 252 -15.55 -5.09 -17.52
CA ARG A 252 -16.00 -4.18 -18.59
C ARG A 252 -17.47 -3.85 -18.38
N LEU A 253 -17.80 -2.56 -18.43
CA LEU A 253 -19.17 -2.07 -18.46
C LEU A 253 -19.55 -1.62 -19.88
N SER A 254 -20.84 -1.67 -20.22
CA SER A 254 -21.29 -1.17 -21.54
C SER A 254 -21.32 0.36 -21.64
N ASN A 255 -21.60 1.06 -20.54
CA ASN A 255 -21.66 2.52 -20.51
C ASN A 255 -21.49 3.07 -19.09
N GLN A 256 -20.36 3.70 -18.79
CA GLN A 256 -20.03 4.25 -17.47
C GLN A 256 -20.99 5.35 -16.99
N SER A 257 -21.70 6.02 -17.89
CA SER A 257 -22.70 7.04 -17.54
C SER A 257 -24.09 6.45 -17.27
N ALA A 258 -24.34 5.17 -17.62
CA ALA A 258 -25.59 4.51 -17.30
C ALA A 258 -25.57 3.95 -15.87
N PRO A 259 -26.65 4.09 -15.07
CA PRO A 259 -26.69 3.52 -13.73
C PRO A 259 -26.59 1.99 -13.76
N VAL A 260 -26.14 1.39 -12.65
CA VAL A 260 -25.89 -0.07 -12.54
C VAL A 260 -27.06 -0.92 -13.06
N ALA A 261 -28.30 -0.57 -12.71
CA ALA A 261 -29.50 -1.31 -13.11
C ALA A 261 -29.80 -1.27 -14.62
N ALA A 262 -29.24 -0.29 -15.35
CA ALA A 262 -29.41 -0.13 -16.79
C ALA A 262 -28.13 -0.47 -17.57
N ASN A 263 -27.13 -1.07 -16.91
CA ASN A 263 -25.84 -1.40 -17.48
C ASN A 263 -25.68 -2.91 -17.68
N THR A 264 -24.65 -3.30 -18.43
CA THR A 264 -24.22 -4.69 -18.56
C THR A 264 -22.75 -4.81 -18.18
N TYR A 265 -22.39 -5.95 -17.58
CA TYR A 265 -21.07 -6.19 -17.01
C TYR A 265 -20.51 -7.52 -17.50
N ALA A 266 -19.27 -7.50 -17.98
CA ALA A 266 -18.58 -8.66 -18.50
C ALA A 266 -17.14 -8.74 -17.98
N SER A 267 -16.58 -9.94 -17.98
CA SER A 267 -15.16 -10.13 -17.66
C SER A 267 -14.29 -9.47 -18.72
N ASP A 268 -13.25 -8.78 -18.29
CA ASP A 268 -12.20 -8.30 -19.16
C ASP A 268 -11.13 -9.38 -19.35
N GLY A 269 -11.33 -10.23 -20.36
CA GLY A 269 -10.49 -11.41 -20.55
C GLY A 269 -10.78 -12.51 -19.51
N GLY A 270 -9.79 -13.38 -19.28
CA GLY A 270 -9.92 -14.59 -18.46
C GLY A 270 -9.51 -14.48 -17.00
N CYS A 271 -9.12 -13.29 -16.51
CA CYS A 271 -8.60 -13.12 -15.14
C CYS A 271 -9.72 -13.17 -14.09
N THR A 272 -9.48 -13.93 -13.01
CA THR A 272 -10.34 -13.97 -11.82
C THR A 272 -9.55 -13.75 -10.53
N LEU A 273 -10.18 -13.19 -9.50
CA LEU A 273 -9.59 -13.04 -8.17
C LEU A 273 -9.65 -14.37 -7.41
N ASP A 274 -8.84 -15.34 -7.83
CA ASP A 274 -8.78 -16.68 -7.27
C ASP A 274 -7.48 -17.01 -6.53
N ASP A 275 -6.54 -16.07 -6.44
CA ASP A 275 -5.29 -16.24 -5.70
C ASP A 275 -5.36 -15.71 -4.25
N PRO A 276 -4.37 -16.01 -3.38
CA PRO A 276 -4.36 -15.57 -1.99
C PRO A 276 -3.63 -14.23 -1.79
N TYR A 277 -3.54 -13.37 -2.80
CA TYR A 277 -2.82 -12.09 -2.69
C TYR A 277 -3.80 -10.96 -2.34
N GLU A 278 -3.64 -9.76 -2.92
CA GLU A 278 -4.38 -8.55 -2.55
C GLU A 278 -5.86 -8.64 -2.94
N GLY A 279 -6.16 -9.30 -4.06
CA GLY A 279 -7.53 -9.52 -4.54
C GLY A 279 -8.41 -10.31 -3.56
N GLU A 280 -7.82 -11.05 -2.62
CA GLU A 280 -8.55 -11.74 -1.55
C GLU A 280 -9.34 -10.76 -0.67
N LEU A 281 -8.89 -9.50 -0.54
CA LEU A 281 -9.63 -8.47 0.20
C LEU A 281 -11.01 -8.18 -0.40
N PHE A 282 -11.15 -8.22 -1.73
CA PHE A 282 -12.44 -8.05 -2.39
C PHE A 282 -13.34 -9.27 -2.17
N VAL A 283 -12.75 -10.47 -2.19
CA VAL A 283 -13.45 -11.73 -1.89
C VAL A 283 -13.94 -11.75 -0.44
N ASP A 284 -13.13 -11.30 0.51
CA ASP A 284 -13.51 -11.19 1.92
C ASP A 284 -14.71 -10.25 2.08
N MET A 285 -14.69 -9.07 1.44
CA MET A 285 -15.83 -8.14 1.44
C MET A 285 -17.09 -8.85 0.94
N MET A 286 -17.03 -9.49 -0.22
CA MET A 286 -18.19 -10.15 -0.82
C MET A 286 -18.74 -11.27 0.07
N THR A 287 -17.88 -12.15 0.56
CA THR A 287 -18.31 -13.34 1.29
C THR A 287 -18.75 -13.03 2.72
N LEU A 288 -18.21 -11.98 3.34
CA LEU A 288 -18.59 -11.55 4.68
C LEU A 288 -19.79 -10.60 4.70
N LEU A 289 -19.83 -9.59 3.83
CA LEU A 289 -20.72 -8.44 4.01
C LEU A 289 -21.90 -8.40 3.04
N VAL A 290 -21.82 -9.08 1.89
CA VAL A 290 -22.96 -9.14 0.97
C VAL A 290 -24.04 -10.05 1.58
N PRO A 291 -25.30 -9.61 1.67
CA PRO A 291 -26.39 -10.44 2.16
C PRO A 291 -26.63 -11.69 1.31
N ASP A 292 -27.06 -12.78 1.93
CA ASP A 292 -27.34 -14.06 1.22
C ASP A 292 -28.45 -13.94 0.17
N ALA A 293 -29.31 -12.92 0.29
CA ALA A 293 -30.32 -12.59 -0.72
C ALA A 293 -29.72 -12.09 -2.04
N LEU A 294 -28.49 -11.55 -2.03
CA LEU A 294 -27.77 -11.09 -3.21
C LEU A 294 -26.67 -12.08 -3.63
N LEU A 295 -25.97 -12.68 -2.67
CA LEU A 295 -24.94 -13.69 -2.91
C LEU A 295 -25.19 -14.91 -2.01
N PRO A 296 -25.89 -15.94 -2.50
CA PRO A 296 -26.24 -17.12 -1.71
C PRO A 296 -25.02 -17.80 -1.07
N ALA A 297 -25.22 -18.44 0.08
CA ALA A 297 -24.16 -19.14 0.80
C ALA A 297 -23.43 -20.21 -0.06
N ALA A 298 -24.15 -20.87 -0.97
CA ALA A 298 -23.56 -21.81 -1.92
C ALA A 298 -22.58 -21.12 -2.89
N ASP A 299 -22.90 -19.94 -3.40
CA ASP A 299 -22.01 -19.16 -4.26
C ASP A 299 -20.79 -18.65 -3.48
N LYS A 300 -20.98 -18.20 -2.23
CA LYS A 300 -19.86 -17.83 -1.34
C LYS A 300 -18.90 -19.00 -1.13
N ALA A 301 -19.43 -20.22 -0.94
CA ALA A 301 -18.61 -21.41 -0.83
C ALA A 301 -17.87 -21.74 -2.14
N LEU A 302 -18.52 -21.57 -3.30
CA LEU A 302 -17.89 -21.76 -4.61
C LEU A 302 -16.74 -20.77 -4.86
N ILE A 303 -16.85 -19.52 -4.38
CA ILE A 303 -15.75 -18.54 -4.48
C ILE A 303 -14.51 -19.06 -3.74
N TRP A 304 -14.69 -19.52 -2.50
CA TRP A 304 -13.60 -20.10 -1.72
C TRP A 304 -13.11 -21.42 -2.30
N GLU A 305 -13.99 -22.25 -2.88
CA GLU A 305 -13.60 -23.48 -3.54
C GLU A 305 -12.67 -23.22 -4.72
N ARG A 306 -13.01 -22.26 -5.58
CA ARG A 306 -12.21 -21.88 -6.75
C ARG A 306 -10.82 -21.38 -6.34
N LYS A 307 -10.73 -20.63 -5.24
CA LYS A 307 -9.47 -20.09 -4.72
C LYS A 307 -8.46 -21.15 -4.27
N ARG A 308 -8.94 -22.35 -3.91
CA ARG A 308 -8.10 -23.42 -3.35
C ARG A 308 -6.98 -23.85 -4.30
N GLY A 309 -7.14 -23.70 -5.61
CA GLY A 309 -6.12 -24.10 -6.59
C GLY A 309 -4.84 -23.24 -6.54
N MET A 310 -4.98 -21.97 -6.15
CA MET A 310 -3.88 -20.99 -6.14
C MET A 310 -3.21 -20.86 -4.76
N LEU A 311 -3.87 -21.26 -3.68
CA LEU A 311 -3.23 -21.38 -2.36
C LEU A 311 -2.34 -22.63 -2.32
N GLN A 312 -1.03 -22.44 -2.48
CA GLN A 312 -0.05 -23.54 -2.52
C GLN A 312 1.08 -23.32 -1.53
N ALA A 313 1.63 -24.43 -1.02
CA ALA A 313 2.87 -24.43 -0.26
C ALA A 313 4.07 -24.48 -1.21
N ALA A 314 5.14 -23.75 -0.90
CA ALA A 314 6.44 -23.87 -1.53
C ALA A 314 7.54 -23.91 -0.46
N ASN A 315 8.69 -24.49 -0.79
CA ASN A 315 9.84 -24.57 0.13
C ASN A 315 11.01 -23.77 -0.43
N LEU A 316 11.44 -22.75 0.30
CA LEU A 316 12.76 -22.15 0.08
C LEU A 316 13.80 -23.02 0.81
N THR A 317 14.75 -23.57 0.07
CA THR A 317 15.86 -24.33 0.66
C THR A 317 17.02 -23.38 0.97
N VAL A 318 17.52 -23.37 2.20
CA VAL A 318 18.61 -22.49 2.65
C VAL A 318 19.70 -23.29 3.35
N ALA A 319 20.92 -22.77 3.35
CA ALA A 319 22.02 -23.30 4.16
C ALA A 319 22.15 -22.48 5.45
N ASP A 320 21.88 -23.12 6.60
CA ASP A 320 22.01 -22.53 7.93
C ASP A 320 23.13 -23.25 8.68
N ARG A 321 24.24 -22.55 8.96
CA ARG A 321 25.43 -23.10 9.66
C ARG A 321 25.93 -24.43 9.07
N GLY A 322 25.84 -24.56 7.74
CA GLY A 322 26.24 -25.77 7.00
C GLY A 322 25.18 -26.87 6.92
N ALA A 323 24.04 -26.74 7.61
CA ALA A 323 22.90 -27.64 7.48
C ALA A 323 21.91 -27.14 6.41
N ILE A 324 21.41 -28.04 5.59
CA ILE A 324 20.39 -27.72 4.58
C ILE A 324 19.02 -27.78 5.24
N ARG A 325 18.26 -26.69 5.12
CA ARG A 325 16.96 -26.51 5.77
C ARG A 325 15.92 -25.97 4.79
N ASN A 326 14.66 -26.32 5.00
CA ASN A 326 13.54 -25.76 4.24
C ASN A 326 12.79 -24.73 5.09
N ILE A 327 12.39 -23.64 4.45
CA ILE A 327 11.40 -22.68 4.96
C ILE A 327 10.14 -22.86 4.11
N THR A 328 9.08 -23.40 4.71
CA THR A 328 7.79 -23.60 4.02
C THR A 328 6.98 -22.31 4.04
N VAL A 329 6.52 -21.85 2.88
CA VAL A 329 5.85 -20.57 2.68
C VAL A 329 4.59 -20.71 1.82
N GLN A 330 3.73 -19.69 1.83
CA GLN A 330 2.74 -19.49 0.76
C GLN A 330 3.48 -19.20 -0.54
N ARG A 331 3.24 -19.98 -1.59
CA ARG A 331 3.79 -19.70 -2.92
C ARG A 331 3.29 -18.34 -3.41
N GLY A 332 4.21 -17.47 -3.78
CA GLY A 332 3.90 -16.12 -4.29
C GLY A 332 3.61 -16.14 -5.78
N PHE A 333 3.01 -15.06 -6.32
CA PHE A 333 2.89 -14.91 -7.77
C PHE A 333 4.30 -14.68 -8.34
N TRP A 334 4.97 -13.63 -7.87
CA TRP A 334 6.42 -13.46 -7.91
C TRP A 334 7.06 -13.59 -6.53
N PHE A 335 6.26 -13.68 -5.46
CA PHE A 335 6.70 -13.49 -4.08
C PHE A 335 7.15 -12.05 -3.81
N SER A 336 6.59 -11.11 -4.57
CA SER A 336 6.72 -9.67 -4.37
C SER A 336 6.20 -9.31 -2.97
N ALA A 337 6.84 -8.37 -2.28
CA ALA A 337 6.34 -7.93 -0.97
C ALA A 337 4.92 -7.37 -1.04
N HIS A 338 4.56 -6.74 -2.17
CA HIS A 338 3.23 -6.21 -2.48
C HIS A 338 2.11 -7.26 -2.25
N GLU A 339 2.37 -8.54 -2.53
CA GLU A 339 1.43 -9.66 -2.35
C GLU A 339 0.96 -9.87 -0.89
N GLN A 340 1.59 -9.18 0.06
CA GLN A 340 1.25 -9.19 1.48
C GLN A 340 0.35 -8.03 1.92
N TRP A 341 -0.20 -7.25 0.99
CA TRP A 341 -0.99 -6.04 1.31
C TRP A 341 -2.14 -6.29 2.29
N LYS A 342 -2.84 -7.43 2.14
CA LYS A 342 -4.03 -7.78 2.93
C LYS A 342 -3.81 -7.80 4.44
N TYR A 343 -2.57 -8.06 4.88
CA TYR A 343 -2.18 -8.09 6.30
C TYR A 343 -2.19 -6.71 6.96
N MET A 344 -2.18 -5.63 6.18
CA MET A 344 -2.39 -4.27 6.70
C MET A 344 -3.85 -3.99 7.00
N LEU A 345 -4.79 -4.58 6.25
CA LEU A 345 -6.19 -4.12 6.20
C LEU A 345 -7.17 -5.05 6.94
N MET A 346 -6.90 -6.36 6.96
CA MET A 346 -7.78 -7.40 7.52
C MET A 346 -7.07 -8.24 8.58
N PRO A 347 -7.80 -8.83 9.57
CA PRO A 347 -7.21 -9.45 10.76
C PRO A 347 -6.63 -10.85 10.53
N TYR A 348 -5.93 -11.06 9.42
CA TYR A 348 -5.22 -12.30 9.10
C TYR A 348 -4.26 -12.77 10.20
N ARG A 349 -3.67 -11.82 10.96
CA ARG A 349 -2.75 -12.10 12.07
C ARG A 349 -3.40 -12.84 13.25
N GLN A 350 -4.73 -12.83 13.35
CA GLN A 350 -5.48 -13.55 14.38
C GLN A 350 -5.69 -15.03 14.03
N SER A 351 -5.49 -15.43 12.76
CA SER A 351 -5.45 -16.85 12.37
C SER A 351 -4.05 -17.41 12.66
N ALA A 352 -3.98 -18.38 13.58
CA ALA A 352 -2.70 -18.93 14.03
C ALA A 352 -1.93 -19.65 12.90
N VAL A 353 -2.64 -20.36 12.02
CA VAL A 353 -2.03 -21.03 10.86
C VAL A 353 -1.54 -20.02 9.83
N ASN A 354 -2.37 -19.04 9.48
CA ASN A 354 -2.02 -18.03 8.50
C ASN A 354 -0.83 -17.19 8.98
N TRP A 355 -0.86 -16.74 10.23
CA TRP A 355 0.23 -15.95 10.80
C TRP A 355 1.55 -16.71 10.90
N ARG A 356 1.51 -18.02 11.17
CA ARG A 356 2.74 -18.85 11.12
C ARG A 356 3.31 -18.91 9.71
N VAL A 357 2.49 -19.10 8.68
CA VAL A 357 2.96 -19.12 7.28
C VAL A 357 3.49 -17.76 6.84
N PHE A 358 2.82 -16.67 7.22
CA PHE A 358 3.30 -15.30 6.96
C PHE A 358 4.70 -15.07 7.55
N ARG A 359 4.89 -15.41 8.83
CA ARG A 359 6.21 -15.26 9.49
C ARG A 359 7.30 -16.08 8.80
N ASN A 360 6.98 -17.30 8.37
CA ASN A 360 7.90 -18.09 7.54
C ASN A 360 8.21 -17.41 6.21
N GLY A 361 7.22 -16.79 5.57
CA GLY A 361 7.42 -16.03 4.33
C GLY A 361 8.42 -14.90 4.49
N GLU A 362 8.32 -14.16 5.60
CA GLU A 362 9.23 -13.06 5.91
C GLU A 362 10.63 -13.52 6.35
N ALA A 363 10.72 -14.67 7.04
CA ALA A 363 12.01 -15.35 7.23
C ALA A 363 12.61 -15.71 5.86
N ALA A 364 11.87 -16.38 4.97
CA ALA A 364 12.34 -16.75 3.64
C ALA A 364 12.82 -15.53 2.84
N ARG A 365 12.09 -14.40 2.90
CA ARG A 365 12.45 -13.16 2.23
C ARG A 365 13.82 -12.64 2.66
N THR A 366 14.03 -12.53 3.96
CA THR A 366 15.29 -12.02 4.52
C THR A 366 16.44 -13.01 4.36
N TRP A 367 16.18 -14.32 4.48
CA TRP A 367 17.18 -15.35 4.23
C TRP A 367 17.64 -15.32 2.77
N TYR A 368 16.72 -15.32 1.81
CA TYR A 368 17.06 -15.28 0.38
C TYR A 368 17.91 -14.04 0.03
N ALA A 369 17.54 -12.87 0.56
CA ALA A 369 18.29 -11.64 0.38
C ALA A 369 19.66 -11.69 1.07
N SER A 370 19.75 -12.16 2.31
CA SER A 370 20.98 -12.13 3.11
C SER A 370 22.02 -13.15 2.67
N VAL A 371 21.61 -14.34 2.21
CA VAL A 371 22.54 -15.38 1.74
C VAL A 371 22.81 -15.32 0.24
N GLY A 372 22.14 -14.39 -0.46
CA GLY A 372 22.34 -14.15 -1.87
C GLY A 372 21.92 -15.32 -2.71
N GLY A 373 20.64 -15.71 -2.62
CA GLY A 373 20.03 -16.74 -3.48
C GLY A 373 20.73 -18.11 -3.52
N ARG A 374 21.71 -18.36 -2.64
CA ARG A 374 22.39 -19.67 -2.47
C ARG A 374 21.42 -20.67 -1.83
N VAL A 375 20.48 -21.12 -2.66
CA VAL A 375 19.60 -22.24 -2.39
C VAL A 375 20.45 -23.50 -2.51
N ALA A 376 20.55 -24.28 -1.44
CA ALA A 376 21.38 -25.47 -1.44
C ALA A 376 20.89 -26.49 -2.48
N GLY A 377 21.76 -26.84 -3.44
CA GLY A 377 21.48 -27.88 -4.44
C GLY A 377 20.84 -27.41 -5.76
N GLY A 378 20.71 -26.09 -5.99
CA GLY A 378 20.21 -25.53 -7.26
C GLY A 378 21.29 -24.86 -8.11
N ALA A 379 21.11 -24.86 -9.44
CA ALA A 379 21.86 -23.98 -10.33
C ALA A 379 21.48 -22.52 -10.07
N ALA A 380 22.45 -21.60 -10.16
CA ALA A 380 22.21 -20.17 -10.03
C ALA A 380 21.13 -19.72 -11.02
N ALA A 381 19.96 -19.32 -10.52
CA ALA A 381 18.82 -18.94 -11.33
C ALA A 381 18.69 -17.42 -11.50
N SER A 382 19.61 -16.63 -10.93
CA SER A 382 19.43 -15.18 -10.76
C SER A 382 20.76 -14.47 -10.48
N HIS A 383 20.82 -13.13 -10.58
CA HIS A 383 21.98 -12.32 -10.21
C HIS A 383 22.28 -12.35 -8.69
N ALA A 384 21.37 -12.90 -7.89
CA ALA A 384 21.55 -13.17 -6.47
C ALA A 384 22.39 -14.44 -6.26
N GLU A 385 23.66 -14.45 -6.65
CA GLU A 385 24.66 -15.37 -6.09
C GLU A 385 25.36 -14.77 -4.85
N GLN A 386 25.15 -13.46 -4.67
CA GLN A 386 25.71 -12.62 -3.63
C GLN A 386 24.59 -12.02 -2.79
N PRO A 387 24.83 -11.76 -1.49
CA PRO A 387 23.86 -11.08 -0.64
C PRO A 387 23.33 -9.81 -1.30
N SER A 388 22.00 -9.65 -1.31
CA SER A 388 21.32 -8.48 -1.84
C SER A 388 21.33 -7.34 -0.82
N PRO A 389 21.54 -6.08 -1.23
CA PRO A 389 21.47 -4.93 -0.35
C PRO A 389 20.04 -4.47 -0.03
N GLY A 390 19.02 -5.19 -0.53
CA GLY A 390 17.62 -4.91 -0.28
C GLY A 390 16.74 -6.10 -0.62
N MET A 391 15.42 -5.89 -0.65
CA MET A 391 14.46 -6.91 -1.05
C MET A 391 13.58 -6.41 -2.19
N TRP A 392 12.80 -7.33 -2.75
CA TRP A 392 12.10 -7.15 -4.02
C TRP A 392 10.60 -6.96 -3.83
N ALA A 393 10.06 -6.07 -4.63
CA ALA A 393 8.63 -5.91 -4.84
C ALA A 393 8.40 -5.19 -6.17
N SER A 394 7.20 -5.32 -6.73
CA SER A 394 6.80 -4.69 -7.99
C SER A 394 7.02 -3.18 -7.92
N VAL A 395 7.79 -2.59 -8.83
CA VAL A 395 8.24 -1.20 -8.63
C VAL A 395 8.59 -0.52 -9.95
N THR A 396 8.60 0.81 -9.94
CA THR A 396 9.10 1.59 -11.07
C THR A 396 10.62 1.43 -11.22
N SER A 397 11.09 1.31 -12.46
CA SER A 397 12.49 1.07 -12.80
C SER A 397 13.41 2.20 -12.33
N PRO A 398 14.68 1.90 -12.02
CA PRO A 398 15.68 2.94 -11.82
C PRO A 398 16.00 3.71 -13.11
N VAL A 399 16.40 4.97 -12.95
CA VAL A 399 16.94 5.83 -14.02
C VAL A 399 18.35 6.32 -13.64
N THR A 400 19.04 6.87 -14.63
CA THR A 400 20.38 7.46 -14.50
C THR A 400 20.44 8.95 -14.83
N SER A 401 19.36 9.49 -15.40
CA SER A 401 19.26 10.91 -15.75
C SER A 401 17.80 11.39 -15.86
N ASN A 402 17.60 12.71 -15.90
CA ASN A 402 16.30 13.32 -16.20
C ASN A 402 15.76 13.00 -17.60
N ALA A 403 16.62 12.61 -18.54
CA ALA A 403 16.19 12.28 -19.90
C ALA A 403 15.60 10.86 -20.01
N ASP A 404 15.84 10.01 -19.01
CA ASP A 404 15.42 8.61 -19.03
C ASP A 404 13.92 8.51 -18.75
N ASN A 405 13.26 7.54 -19.40
CA ASN A 405 11.90 7.16 -19.09
C ASN A 405 11.89 6.08 -18.01
N PHE A 406 10.79 6.02 -17.28
CA PHE A 406 10.52 4.96 -16.34
C PHE A 406 9.75 3.83 -17.02
N ASP A 407 10.17 2.59 -16.74
CA ASP A 407 9.37 1.39 -16.97
C ASP A 407 8.76 0.94 -15.64
N TYR A 408 7.71 0.11 -15.68
CA TYR A 408 7.19 -0.54 -14.48
C TYR A 408 7.61 -2.01 -14.44
N PHE A 409 8.38 -2.39 -13.43
CA PHE A 409 8.87 -3.75 -13.24
C PHE A 409 7.94 -4.50 -12.29
N SER A 410 6.97 -5.25 -12.85
CA SER A 410 6.06 -6.07 -12.06
C SER A 410 6.74 -7.33 -11.50
N ALA A 411 7.58 -7.99 -12.31
CA ALA A 411 8.13 -9.31 -12.02
C ALA A 411 9.38 -9.25 -11.12
N CYS A 412 9.24 -8.65 -9.94
CA CYS A 412 10.26 -8.52 -8.90
C CYS A 412 9.91 -9.39 -7.69
N GLY A 413 10.77 -10.32 -7.28
CA GLY A 413 10.46 -11.21 -6.15
C GLY A 413 11.47 -12.34 -5.92
N ILE A 414 10.99 -13.50 -5.49
CA ILE A 414 11.82 -14.65 -5.09
C ILE A 414 11.45 -15.86 -5.93
N ALA A 415 12.21 -16.08 -7.01
CA ALA A 415 11.90 -17.08 -8.03
C ALA A 415 11.69 -18.52 -7.48
N PRO A 416 12.50 -19.03 -6.52
CA PRO A 416 12.32 -20.40 -6.01
C PRO A 416 10.96 -20.71 -5.37
N VAL A 417 10.23 -19.68 -4.92
CA VAL A 417 8.93 -19.84 -4.25
C VAL A 417 7.82 -19.04 -4.96
N ALA A 418 8.02 -18.74 -6.24
CA ALA A 418 7.07 -18.02 -7.08
C ALA A 418 6.35 -18.95 -8.08
N PHE A 419 5.15 -18.55 -8.53
CA PHE A 419 4.46 -19.16 -9.66
C PHE A 419 5.06 -18.70 -10.99
N GLN A 420 5.31 -17.40 -11.10
CA GLN A 420 5.80 -16.76 -12.31
C GLN A 420 7.32 -16.59 -12.29
N PRO A 421 7.96 -16.55 -13.47
CA PRO A 421 9.36 -16.16 -13.57
C PRO A 421 9.56 -14.74 -13.03
N VAL A 422 10.56 -14.57 -12.17
CA VAL A 422 11.09 -13.26 -11.77
C VAL A 422 11.98 -12.76 -12.90
N GLN A 423 11.76 -11.52 -13.35
CA GLN A 423 12.50 -10.89 -14.45
C GLN A 423 13.49 -9.83 -13.95
N HIS A 424 13.22 -9.25 -12.78
CA HIS A 424 14.02 -8.18 -12.20
C HIS A 424 14.37 -8.53 -10.76
N ASP A 425 15.57 -9.05 -10.56
CA ASP A 425 16.17 -9.27 -9.25
C ASP A 425 17.34 -8.33 -8.97
N ASP A 426 17.63 -7.43 -9.90
CA ASP A 426 18.66 -6.39 -9.84
C ASP A 426 18.12 -5.04 -9.33
N VAL A 427 16.83 -4.96 -9.02
CA VAL A 427 16.18 -3.76 -8.48
C VAL A 427 15.54 -4.09 -7.13
N VAL A 428 15.87 -3.30 -6.12
CA VAL A 428 15.30 -3.38 -4.78
C VAL A 428 14.55 -2.11 -4.45
N THR A 429 13.66 -2.16 -3.47
CA THR A 429 12.83 -1.01 -3.10
C THR A 429 12.57 -0.95 -1.59
N PRO A 430 12.65 0.23 -0.95
CA PRO A 430 12.41 0.40 0.48
C PRO A 430 11.12 -0.25 1.00
N TYR A 431 10.04 -0.19 0.20
CA TYR A 431 8.74 -0.72 0.61
C TYR A 431 8.68 -2.23 0.68
N SER A 432 9.64 -2.94 0.08
CA SER A 432 9.76 -4.39 0.26
C SER A 432 9.91 -4.83 1.74
N SER A 433 10.25 -3.89 2.63
CA SER A 433 10.30 -4.07 4.08
C SER A 433 8.94 -4.02 4.79
N PHE A 434 7.87 -3.53 4.16
CA PHE A 434 6.59 -3.32 4.84
C PHE A 434 6.03 -4.58 5.51
N PRO A 435 6.11 -5.80 4.94
CA PRO A 435 5.52 -6.95 5.61
C PRO A 435 6.34 -7.35 6.85
N LEU A 436 7.67 -7.13 6.87
CA LEU A 436 8.48 -7.26 8.09
C LEU A 436 8.08 -6.28 9.18
N LEU A 437 7.65 -5.05 8.83
CA LEU A 437 7.18 -4.05 9.80
C LEU A 437 5.85 -4.45 10.47
N LEU A 438 5.14 -5.44 9.92
CA LEU A 438 3.92 -6.01 10.50
C LEU A 438 4.17 -7.07 11.56
N LEU A 439 5.38 -7.63 11.62
CA LEU A 439 5.80 -8.55 12.67
C LEU A 439 5.73 -7.87 14.03
N ASP A 440 5.52 -8.63 15.10
CA ASP A 440 5.44 -8.09 16.46
C ASP A 440 6.69 -7.24 16.80
N ASP A 441 7.86 -7.70 16.36
CA ASP A 441 9.13 -6.98 16.42
C ASP A 441 9.45 -6.29 15.08
N GLN A 442 9.48 -4.94 15.09
CA GLN A 442 9.74 -4.14 13.88
C GLN A 442 11.22 -3.99 13.53
N ARG A 443 12.16 -4.46 14.38
CA ARG A 443 13.60 -4.27 14.19
C ARG A 443 14.09 -4.83 12.86
N ALA A 444 13.58 -5.99 12.45
CA ALA A 444 13.96 -6.60 11.18
C ALA A 444 13.54 -5.73 9.98
N GLY A 445 12.29 -5.29 9.95
CA GLY A 445 11.79 -4.40 8.90
C GLY A 445 12.53 -3.06 8.88
N ALA A 446 12.75 -2.47 10.05
CA ALA A 446 13.48 -1.21 10.19
C ALA A 446 14.93 -1.31 9.69
N ALA A 447 15.64 -2.41 9.99
CA ALA A 447 17.03 -2.59 9.58
C ALA A 447 17.17 -2.76 8.06
N TRP A 448 16.24 -3.48 7.42
CA TRP A 448 16.20 -3.64 5.95
C TRP A 448 15.78 -2.34 5.25
N LEU A 449 14.78 -1.62 5.79
CA LEU A 449 14.41 -0.29 5.33
C LEU A 449 15.62 0.66 5.39
N HIS A 450 16.26 0.74 6.55
CA HIS A 450 17.49 1.52 6.76
C HIS A 450 18.56 1.16 5.74
N ARG A 451 18.80 -0.14 5.51
CA ARG A 451 19.84 -0.59 4.58
C ARG A 451 19.64 -0.02 3.17
N MET A 452 18.41 -0.04 2.68
CA MET A 452 18.09 0.45 1.34
C MET A 452 18.19 1.98 1.29
N ILE A 453 17.60 2.68 2.26
CA ILE A 453 17.56 4.16 2.21
C ILE A 453 18.92 4.81 2.54
N LEU A 454 19.85 4.06 3.14
CA LEU A 454 21.23 4.49 3.32
C LEU A 454 21.96 4.69 1.98
N ALA A 455 21.55 4.00 0.91
CA ALA A 455 22.13 4.16 -0.42
C ALA A 455 22.06 5.61 -0.91
N ARG A 456 22.98 5.99 -1.82
CA ARG A 456 23.00 7.32 -2.42
C ARG A 456 21.70 7.61 -3.17
N LYS A 457 21.14 8.82 -2.97
CA LYS A 457 19.78 9.20 -3.41
C LYS A 457 18.64 8.32 -2.85
N GLY A 458 18.89 7.52 -1.81
CA GLY A 458 17.87 6.72 -1.12
C GLY A 458 16.91 7.53 -0.25
N GLN A 459 17.22 8.80 0.00
CA GLN A 459 16.40 9.77 0.73
C GLN A 459 16.32 11.08 -0.07
N ASN A 460 15.17 11.74 0.00
CA ASN A 460 14.87 13.05 -0.57
C ASN A 460 14.02 13.86 0.42
N ARG A 461 13.71 15.14 0.12
CA ARG A 461 12.94 16.01 1.03
C ARG A 461 11.50 15.55 1.26
N PHE A 462 11.01 14.60 0.48
CA PHE A 462 9.70 13.97 0.61
C PHE A 462 9.80 12.55 1.18
N GLY A 463 10.95 12.17 1.76
CA GLY A 463 11.18 10.89 2.42
C GLY A 463 12.02 9.92 1.60
N THR A 464 11.60 8.66 1.54
CA THR A 464 12.28 7.59 0.80
C THR A 464 12.08 7.70 -0.71
N THR A 465 13.07 7.22 -1.47
CA THR A 465 13.04 7.15 -2.94
C THR A 465 12.49 5.80 -3.43
N GLU A 466 11.78 5.79 -4.55
CA GLU A 466 11.02 4.65 -5.10
C GLU A 466 11.79 3.32 -5.16
N SER A 467 12.95 3.30 -5.82
CA SER A 467 13.69 2.06 -6.08
C SER A 467 15.19 2.32 -6.26
N LEU A 468 15.99 1.26 -6.15
CA LEU A 468 17.43 1.29 -6.26
C LEU A 468 17.88 0.10 -7.12
N ASN A 469 18.75 0.35 -8.10
CA ASN A 469 19.46 -0.76 -8.71
C ASN A 469 20.55 -1.26 -7.75
N VAL A 470 20.71 -2.58 -7.62
CA VAL A 470 21.65 -3.20 -6.66
C VAL A 470 23.12 -2.85 -6.92
N THR A 471 23.47 -2.41 -8.13
CA THR A 471 24.83 -1.94 -8.44
C THR A 471 25.07 -0.50 -8.00
N GLY A 472 24.04 0.23 -7.53
CA GLY A 472 24.15 1.61 -7.06
C GLY A 472 24.37 2.64 -8.17
N ARG A 473 24.05 2.31 -9.42
CA ARG A 473 24.27 3.17 -10.60
C ARG A 473 23.02 3.90 -11.07
N GLY A 474 21.85 3.52 -10.58
CA GLY A 474 20.58 4.15 -10.91
C GLY A 474 19.61 4.06 -9.74
N VAL A 475 18.68 5.00 -9.70
CA VAL A 475 17.60 5.07 -8.70
C VAL A 475 16.28 5.40 -9.38
N GLY A 476 15.17 4.90 -8.87
CA GLY A 476 13.85 5.37 -9.25
C GLY A 476 13.65 6.78 -8.71
N SER A 477 14.07 7.81 -9.44
CA SER A 477 13.93 9.22 -9.04
C SER A 477 12.46 9.66 -9.11
N LEU A 478 11.64 9.07 -8.24
CA LEU A 478 10.20 9.08 -8.20
C LEU A 478 9.77 8.85 -6.73
N THR A 479 8.58 9.32 -6.39
CA THR A 479 7.89 8.98 -5.13
C THR A 479 6.47 8.53 -5.44
N THR A 480 6.06 7.34 -4.98
CA THR A 480 4.68 6.82 -5.15
C THR A 480 4.07 6.37 -3.83
N TRP A 481 2.74 6.25 -3.77
CA TRP A 481 2.07 5.71 -2.57
C TRP A 481 2.42 4.25 -2.31
N ASP A 482 2.59 3.47 -3.36
CA ASP A 482 2.95 2.05 -3.27
C ASP A 482 4.32 1.88 -2.60
N SER A 483 5.32 2.70 -2.99
CA SER A 483 6.67 2.58 -2.45
C SER A 483 6.90 3.31 -1.10
N LYS A 484 5.96 4.12 -0.65
CA LYS A 484 6.13 4.97 0.54
C LYS A 484 5.03 4.74 1.57
N GLY A 485 3.79 4.95 1.14
CA GLY A 485 2.62 4.88 2.00
C GLY A 485 2.40 3.47 2.58
N THR A 486 2.71 2.40 1.85
CA THR A 486 2.60 1.02 2.36
C THR A 486 3.54 0.79 3.54
N THR A 487 4.80 1.24 3.42
CA THR A 487 5.80 1.21 4.49
C THR A 487 5.31 2.01 5.70
N LEU A 488 4.75 3.20 5.48
CA LEU A 488 4.18 4.02 6.56
C LEU A 488 3.03 3.32 7.26
N LEU A 489 2.03 2.84 6.50
CA LEU A 489 0.85 2.18 7.06
C LEU A 489 1.24 0.93 7.84
N ALA A 490 2.17 0.13 7.32
CA ALA A 490 2.71 -1.02 8.02
C ALA A 490 3.49 -0.62 9.29
N SER A 491 4.30 0.45 9.22
CA SER A 491 5.07 0.93 10.36
C SER A 491 4.18 1.37 11.52
N VAL A 492 2.97 1.85 11.27
CA VAL A 492 1.98 2.20 12.32
C VAL A 492 1.06 1.04 12.69
N GLY A 493 1.30 -0.17 12.15
CA GLY A 493 0.58 -1.40 12.48
C GLY A 493 -0.51 -1.82 11.49
N GLY A 494 -0.80 -1.00 10.46
CA GLY A 494 -1.94 -1.17 9.56
C GLY A 494 -3.23 -0.65 10.18
N ILE A 495 -4.38 -1.14 9.71
CA ILE A 495 -5.72 -0.93 10.26
C ILE A 495 -6.46 -2.24 10.59
N SER A 496 -5.79 -3.39 10.49
CA SER A 496 -6.41 -4.72 10.67
C SER A 496 -7.16 -4.92 12.00
N ASP A 497 -6.66 -4.35 13.09
CA ASP A 497 -7.29 -4.33 14.43
C ASP A 497 -8.53 -3.43 14.47
N LEU A 498 -8.51 -2.27 13.80
CA LEU A 498 -9.69 -1.42 13.65
C LEU A 498 -10.77 -2.15 12.86
N THR A 499 -10.39 -2.77 11.74
CA THR A 499 -11.31 -3.58 10.93
C THR A 499 -11.92 -4.72 11.74
N ALA A 500 -11.12 -5.46 12.52
CA ALA A 500 -11.64 -6.52 13.39
C ALA A 500 -12.62 -6.01 14.44
N ARG A 501 -12.27 -4.90 15.11
CA ARG A 501 -13.12 -4.25 16.12
C ARG A 501 -14.48 -3.89 15.53
N TYR A 502 -14.51 -3.25 14.36
CA TYR A 502 -15.74 -2.73 13.77
C TYR A 502 -16.55 -3.77 12.99
N LEU A 503 -15.92 -4.81 12.47
CA LEU A 503 -16.63 -6.00 11.96
C LEU A 503 -17.42 -6.70 13.09
N GLY A 504 -16.89 -6.67 14.30
CA GLY A 504 -17.48 -7.32 15.47
C GLY A 504 -17.22 -8.83 15.52
N GLY A 505 -17.40 -9.41 16.72
CA GLY A 505 -16.92 -10.76 17.02
C GLY A 505 -17.50 -11.87 16.12
N ALA A 506 -18.77 -11.79 15.73
CA ALA A 506 -19.39 -12.82 14.89
C ALA A 506 -18.83 -12.81 13.45
N ALA A 507 -18.62 -11.63 12.86
CA ALA A 507 -18.07 -11.52 11.51
C ALA A 507 -16.58 -11.91 11.50
N VAL A 508 -15.82 -11.49 12.51
CA VAL A 508 -14.41 -11.91 12.69
C VAL A 508 -14.31 -13.43 12.87
N ALA A 509 -15.16 -14.05 13.70
CA ALA A 509 -15.13 -15.50 13.89
C ALA A 509 -15.40 -16.26 12.58
N ARG A 510 -16.33 -15.77 11.75
CA ARG A 510 -16.60 -16.37 10.43
C ARG A 510 -15.43 -16.19 9.46
N PHE A 511 -14.81 -15.01 9.44
CA PHE A 511 -13.59 -14.76 8.67
C PHE A 511 -12.48 -15.74 9.08
N LEU A 512 -12.20 -15.83 10.39
CA LEU A 512 -11.15 -16.71 10.90
C LEU A 512 -11.43 -18.18 10.62
N ALA A 513 -12.67 -18.65 10.78
CA ALA A 513 -13.04 -20.02 10.43
C ALA A 513 -12.76 -20.33 8.95
N GLN A 514 -13.09 -19.40 8.05
CA GLN A 514 -12.86 -19.56 6.61
C GLN A 514 -11.36 -19.57 6.26
N ILE A 515 -10.57 -18.67 6.86
CA ILE A 515 -9.12 -18.63 6.67
C ILE A 515 -8.46 -19.87 7.28
N ASP A 516 -8.81 -20.25 8.51
CA ASP A 516 -8.24 -21.43 9.17
C ASP A 516 -8.56 -22.71 8.39
N GLU A 517 -9.78 -22.86 7.86
CA GLU A 517 -10.13 -24.00 7.01
C GLU A 517 -9.29 -24.02 5.72
N ALA A 518 -9.22 -22.90 4.99
CA ALA A 518 -8.50 -22.83 3.73
C ALA A 518 -7.00 -23.10 3.92
N TRP A 519 -6.39 -22.51 4.95
CA TRP A 519 -4.96 -22.57 5.19
C TRP A 519 -4.50 -23.87 5.84
N THR A 520 -5.28 -24.44 6.78
CA THR A 520 -4.93 -25.74 7.39
C THR A 520 -4.95 -26.88 6.38
N ARG A 521 -5.76 -26.78 5.31
CA ARG A 521 -5.76 -27.76 4.21
C ARG A 521 -4.43 -27.81 3.45
N VAL A 522 -3.68 -26.71 3.41
CA VAL A 522 -2.42 -26.58 2.66
C VAL A 522 -1.21 -26.64 3.58
N PHE A 523 -1.36 -26.17 4.82
CA PHE A 523 -0.33 -26.10 5.85
C PHE A 523 -0.78 -26.84 7.13
N PRO A 524 -0.99 -28.17 7.07
CA PRO A 524 -1.58 -28.94 8.16
C PRO A 524 -0.66 -29.08 9.37
N GLU A 525 0.66 -28.89 9.20
CA GLU A 525 1.63 -29.08 10.27
C GLU A 525 1.51 -27.98 11.31
N ALA A 526 1.43 -28.38 12.58
CA ALA A 526 1.43 -27.46 13.73
C ALA A 526 2.73 -26.63 13.80
N VAL A 527 3.84 -27.19 13.33
CA VAL A 527 5.14 -26.51 13.18
C VAL A 527 5.61 -26.70 11.75
N LEU A 528 5.74 -25.60 11.02
CA LEU A 528 6.21 -25.64 9.63
C LEU A 528 7.73 -25.78 9.60
N PRO A 529 8.30 -26.46 8.59
CA PRO A 529 9.72 -26.36 8.30
C PRO A 529 10.17 -24.89 8.24
N GLY A 530 11.21 -24.57 9.01
CA GLY A 530 11.78 -23.22 9.10
C GLY A 530 11.09 -22.28 10.10
N ALA A 531 10.08 -22.73 10.85
CA ALA A 531 9.39 -21.89 11.85
C ALA A 531 10.28 -21.44 13.02
N ASP A 532 11.41 -22.12 13.24
CA ASP A 532 12.44 -21.77 14.21
C ASP A 532 13.56 -20.88 13.63
N LEU A 533 13.53 -20.61 12.32
CA LEU A 533 14.50 -19.72 11.67
C LEU A 533 14.02 -18.28 11.79
N SER A 534 14.75 -17.49 12.60
CA SER A 534 14.53 -16.05 12.68
C SER A 534 14.87 -15.35 11.35
N PRO A 535 14.23 -14.19 11.06
CA PRO A 535 14.66 -13.32 9.98
C PRO A 535 16.16 -13.00 10.05
N GLN A 536 16.79 -12.81 8.89
CA GLN A 536 18.22 -12.46 8.80
C GLN A 536 18.43 -10.94 8.68
N PRO A 537 19.52 -10.41 9.25
CA PRO A 537 19.88 -9.01 9.04
C PRO A 537 20.41 -8.78 7.60
N PRO A 538 20.36 -7.52 7.12
CA PRO A 538 20.92 -7.17 5.82
C PRO A 538 22.45 -7.26 5.82
N ALA A 539 23.00 -8.09 4.92
CA ALA A 539 24.43 -8.42 4.86
C ALA A 539 25.23 -7.66 3.77
N ALA A 540 24.56 -7.05 2.79
CA ALA A 540 25.20 -6.27 1.72
C ALA A 540 24.80 -4.79 1.74
N PHE A 541 25.55 -3.99 1.00
CA PHE A 541 25.34 -2.54 0.82
C PHE A 541 25.21 -2.23 -0.66
N VAL A 542 24.40 -1.22 -1.00
CA VAL A 542 24.38 -0.66 -2.35
C VAL A 542 25.71 0.07 -2.58
N PRO A 543 26.47 -0.23 -3.65
CA PRO A 543 27.70 0.48 -3.95
C PRO A 543 27.49 2.00 -4.14
N GLU A 544 28.42 2.81 -3.64
CA GLU A 544 28.30 4.28 -3.68
C GLU A 544 28.90 4.87 -4.98
N TYR A 545 28.18 4.78 -6.10
CA TYR A 545 28.60 5.44 -7.36
C TYR A 545 27.92 6.78 -7.62
N LEU A 546 26.74 7.00 -7.04
CA LEU A 546 25.97 8.24 -7.20
C LEU A 546 26.28 9.23 -6.07
N ALA A 547 26.05 10.52 -6.32
CA ALA A 547 25.94 11.51 -5.25
C ALA A 547 24.51 11.53 -4.69
N ASP A 548 24.33 11.99 -3.45
CA ASP A 548 22.99 12.26 -2.91
C ASP A 548 22.27 13.37 -3.71
N TYR A 549 20.97 13.55 -3.48
CA TYR A 549 20.28 14.73 -4.01
C TYR A 549 20.82 15.98 -3.33
N THR A 550 21.06 17.05 -4.10
CA THR A 550 21.62 18.30 -3.54
C THR A 550 20.72 18.99 -2.51
N THR A 551 19.47 18.55 -2.42
CA THR A 551 18.48 19.05 -1.47
C THR A 551 18.36 18.21 -0.21
N CYS A 552 18.98 17.04 -0.20
CA CYS A 552 18.91 16.03 0.85
C CYS A 552 20.26 15.31 0.99
N ASP A 553 21.30 16.06 1.29
CA ASP A 553 22.61 15.52 1.64
C ASP A 553 22.98 15.88 3.09
N ARG A 554 24.16 15.43 3.53
CA ARG A 554 24.67 15.74 4.87
C ARG A 554 25.13 17.20 5.03
N ALA A 555 25.48 17.89 3.94
CA ALA A 555 26.00 19.26 3.95
C ALA A 555 24.88 20.32 3.87
N SER A 556 23.66 19.91 3.50
CA SER A 556 22.49 20.76 3.26
C SER A 556 21.67 21.08 4.51
N ASN A 557 22.07 20.58 5.70
CA ASN A 557 21.34 20.80 6.96
C ASN A 557 22.01 21.85 7.84
#